data_AF-A0A7Y0X6D0-F1
#
_entry.id   AF-A0A7Y0X6D0-F1
#
_cell.length_a   1.000
_cell.length_b   1.000
_cell.length_c   1.000
_cell.angle_alpha   90.00
_cell.angle_beta   90.00
_cell.angle_gamma   90.00
#
_symmetry.space_group_name_H-M   'P 1'
#
loop_
_entity.id
_entity.type
_entity.pdbx_description
1 polymer ?
#
loop_
_entity_poly.entity_id
_entity_poly.type
_entity_poly.pdbx_seq_one_letter_code
_entity_poly.pdbx_strand_id
1 'polypeptide(L)'
;MLQSFIESNYVHICDMQRSILLDENMKDMASRDEFDSVIVKNWMRDYGLFQGIKAEHRELIVEVYIENISKIVDGRDPTLLSDLEFMFDELQMLFYSAVPRKWLSAVSKLLWCSFPNDIVIYDSFVERTLVVLQPLLPELQEHRRVGVSVSPKTEQDISSITSFYINYSSLVHEISALHSEQLQALREKYSEHYPHDIRIIDKALWMIGSPNQSYHI
;
A
#
# COMPACT_ATOMS: atom_id res chain seq x y z
N MET A 1 -14.02 9.00 16.67
CA MET A 1 -14.64 7.91 15.89
C MET A 1 -13.60 6.88 15.48
N LEU A 2 -12.58 7.27 14.70
CA LEU A 2 -11.50 6.36 14.28
C LEU A 2 -10.72 5.76 15.46
N GLN A 3 -10.39 6.58 16.46
CA GLN A 3 -9.75 6.13 17.70
C GLN A 3 -10.46 4.91 18.34
N SER A 4 -11.75 5.05 18.65
CA SER A 4 -12.55 3.97 19.28
C SER A 4 -12.69 2.74 18.38
N PHE A 5 -12.70 2.93 17.06
CA PHE A 5 -12.72 1.83 16.10
C PHE A 5 -11.41 1.04 16.15
N ILE A 6 -10.26 1.72 16.14
CA ILE A 6 -8.93 1.09 16.25
C ILE A 6 -8.86 0.31 17.57
N GLU A 7 -9.20 0.93 18.71
CA GLU A 7 -9.18 0.28 20.02
C GLU A 7 -10.01 -1.02 20.06
N SER A 8 -11.20 -1.00 19.45
CA SER A 8 -12.13 -2.14 19.47
C SER A 8 -11.72 -3.26 18.53
N ASN A 9 -10.92 -2.96 17.50
CA ASN A 9 -10.55 -3.92 16.45
C ASN A 9 -9.05 -4.24 16.40
N TYR A 10 -8.23 -3.65 17.28
CA TYR A 10 -6.77 -3.71 17.20
C TYR A 10 -6.22 -5.13 17.07
N VAL A 11 -6.61 -6.03 17.98
CA VAL A 11 -6.15 -7.43 17.97
C VAL A 11 -6.56 -8.13 16.67
N HIS A 12 -7.81 -7.94 16.25
CA HIS A 12 -8.33 -8.53 15.02
C HIS A 12 -7.60 -8.01 13.78
N ILE A 13 -7.32 -6.70 13.71
CA ILE A 13 -6.51 -6.11 12.65
C ILE A 13 -5.14 -6.80 12.60
N CYS A 14 -4.47 -6.95 13.74
CA CYS A 14 -3.15 -7.58 13.80
C CYS A 14 -3.18 -9.06 13.38
N ASP A 15 -4.21 -9.81 13.79
CA ASP A 15 -4.43 -11.20 13.34
C ASP A 15 -4.58 -11.28 11.82
N MET A 16 -5.39 -10.38 11.23
CA MET A 16 -5.55 -10.30 9.78
C MET A 16 -4.21 -10.04 9.07
N GLN A 17 -3.32 -9.21 9.64
CA GLN A 17 -2.00 -8.98 9.03
C GLN A 17 -1.13 -10.23 9.05
N ARG A 18 -1.04 -10.87 10.22
CA ARG A 18 -0.21 -12.07 10.39
C ARG A 18 -0.66 -13.22 9.50
N SER A 19 -1.95 -13.26 9.16
CA SER A 19 -2.49 -14.30 8.28
C SER A 19 -1.96 -14.23 6.84
N ILE A 20 -1.34 -13.12 6.42
CA ILE A 20 -0.81 -12.92 5.07
C ILE A 20 0.64 -13.44 4.99
N LEU A 21 0.79 -14.77 5.09
CA LEU A 21 2.09 -15.43 5.23
C LEU A 21 3.09 -15.12 4.10
N LEU A 22 2.61 -14.84 2.88
CA LEU A 22 3.48 -14.61 1.73
C LEU A 22 4.14 -13.23 1.74
N ASP A 23 3.68 -12.30 2.58
CA ASP A 23 4.32 -10.98 2.72
C ASP A 23 5.71 -11.11 3.33
N GLU A 24 5.91 -11.99 4.30
CA GLU A 24 7.23 -12.21 4.90
C GLU A 24 8.23 -12.71 3.87
N ASN A 25 7.82 -13.61 2.96
CA ASN A 25 8.70 -14.09 1.90
C ASN A 25 9.10 -12.97 0.92
N MET A 26 8.15 -12.10 0.55
CA MET A 26 8.45 -10.97 -0.34
C MET A 26 9.37 -9.94 0.32
N LYS A 27 9.12 -9.59 1.59
CA LYS A 27 9.98 -8.69 2.36
C LYS A 27 11.39 -9.25 2.53
N ASP A 28 11.49 -10.54 2.80
CA ASP A 28 12.77 -11.23 2.93
C ASP A 28 13.56 -11.24 1.62
N MET A 29 12.94 -11.58 0.48
CA MET A 29 13.58 -11.48 -0.83
C MET A 29 14.01 -10.04 -1.16
N ALA A 30 13.15 -9.04 -0.88
CA ALA A 30 13.48 -7.64 -1.10
C ALA A 30 14.66 -7.17 -0.26
N SER A 31 14.80 -7.65 0.99
CA SER A 31 15.92 -7.31 1.87
C SER A 31 17.27 -7.86 1.39
N ARG A 32 17.26 -8.92 0.58
CA ARG A 32 18.45 -9.59 0.05
C ARG A 32 18.73 -9.27 -1.40
N ASP A 33 17.81 -8.59 -2.07
CA ASP A 33 17.81 -8.41 -3.52
C ASP A 33 17.88 -9.74 -4.30
N GLU A 34 17.17 -10.76 -3.79
CA GLU A 34 17.16 -12.11 -4.36
C GLU A 34 15.72 -12.55 -4.63
N PHE A 35 15.19 -12.17 -5.79
CA PHE A 35 13.79 -12.47 -6.14
C PHE A 35 13.64 -13.75 -6.95
N ASP A 36 12.80 -14.66 -6.45
CA ASP A 36 12.32 -15.82 -7.19
C ASP A 36 11.05 -15.47 -7.98
N SER A 37 11.09 -15.65 -9.31
CA SER A 37 9.97 -15.30 -10.18
C SER A 37 8.69 -16.08 -9.91
N VAL A 38 8.78 -17.33 -9.45
CA VAL A 38 7.62 -18.15 -9.10
C VAL A 38 6.97 -17.62 -7.83
N ILE A 39 7.77 -17.27 -6.82
CA ILE A 39 7.27 -16.69 -5.56
C ILE A 39 6.61 -15.34 -5.83
N VAL A 40 7.27 -14.43 -6.55
CA VAL A 40 6.71 -13.12 -6.92
C VAL A 40 5.40 -13.28 -7.68
N LYS A 41 5.37 -14.17 -8.70
CA LYS A 41 4.16 -14.44 -9.49
C LYS A 41 3.03 -15.02 -8.66
N ASN A 42 3.31 -15.87 -7.68
CA ASN A 42 2.27 -16.42 -6.80
C ASN A 42 1.76 -15.35 -5.83
N TRP A 43 2.65 -14.58 -5.22
CA TRP A 43 2.27 -13.48 -4.33
C TRP A 43 1.40 -12.44 -5.05
N MET A 44 1.79 -12.00 -6.26
CA MET A 44 0.99 -11.07 -7.05
C MET A 44 -0.38 -11.64 -7.44
N ARG A 45 -0.49 -12.96 -7.61
CA ARG A 45 -1.76 -13.65 -7.90
C ARG A 45 -2.67 -13.66 -6.69
N ASP A 46 -2.13 -13.97 -5.51
CA ASP A 46 -2.90 -14.07 -4.27
C ASP A 46 -3.44 -12.71 -3.82
N TYR A 47 -2.69 -11.64 -4.10
CA TYR A 47 -3.17 -10.26 -3.98
C TYR A 47 -4.16 -9.82 -5.07
N GLY A 48 -4.46 -10.67 -6.05
CA GLY A 48 -5.38 -10.37 -7.15
C GLY A 48 -4.83 -9.37 -8.18
N LEU A 49 -3.53 -9.09 -8.20
CA LEU A 49 -2.92 -8.05 -9.06
C LEU A 49 -3.00 -8.40 -10.55
N PHE A 50 -3.18 -9.68 -10.87
CA PHE A 50 -3.32 -10.17 -12.24
C PHE A 50 -4.78 -10.23 -12.75
N GLN A 51 -5.74 -9.68 -12.02
CA GLN A 51 -7.13 -9.67 -12.47
C GLN A 51 -7.28 -8.93 -13.81
N GLY A 52 -7.87 -9.62 -14.79
CA GLY A 52 -8.05 -9.11 -16.15
C GLY A 52 -6.78 -9.11 -17.02
N ILE A 53 -5.71 -9.79 -16.61
CA ILE A 53 -4.43 -9.85 -17.34
C ILE A 53 -4.24 -11.22 -17.97
N LYS A 54 -3.80 -11.28 -19.23
CA LYS A 54 -3.46 -12.52 -19.95
C LYS A 54 -2.21 -13.17 -19.35
N ALA A 55 -2.05 -14.49 -19.52
CA ALA A 55 -0.95 -15.23 -18.93
C ALA A 55 0.43 -14.68 -19.33
N GLU A 56 0.66 -14.40 -20.62
CA GLU A 56 1.95 -13.87 -21.10
C GLU A 56 2.29 -12.51 -20.48
N HIS A 57 1.29 -11.65 -20.26
CA HIS A 57 1.48 -10.34 -19.65
C HIS A 57 1.77 -10.43 -18.14
N ARG A 58 1.37 -11.50 -17.47
CA ARG A 58 1.68 -11.71 -16.05
C ARG A 58 3.15 -12.03 -15.85
N GLU A 59 3.72 -12.83 -16.75
CA GLU A 59 5.15 -13.17 -16.73
C GLU A 59 6.01 -11.94 -17.00
N LEU A 60 5.66 -11.19 -18.06
CA LEU A 60 6.33 -9.95 -18.40
C LEU A 60 6.38 -8.95 -17.23
N ILE A 61 5.27 -8.77 -16.50
CA ILE A 61 5.24 -7.81 -15.38
C ILE A 61 6.09 -8.27 -14.19
N VAL A 62 6.17 -9.58 -13.96
CA VAL A 62 7.05 -10.14 -12.91
C VAL A 62 8.52 -9.92 -13.29
N GLU A 63 8.88 -10.16 -14.55
CA GLU A 63 10.23 -9.91 -15.06
C GLU A 63 10.59 -8.42 -14.93
N VAL A 64 9.71 -7.52 -15.38
CA VAL A 64 9.90 -6.06 -15.26
C VAL A 64 10.11 -5.64 -13.80
N TYR A 65 9.37 -6.22 -12.86
CA TYR A 65 9.59 -5.92 -11.44
C TYR A 65 10.98 -6.37 -10.98
N ILE A 66 11.33 -7.64 -11.20
CA ILE A 66 12.57 -8.24 -10.70
C ILE A 66 13.81 -7.56 -11.29
N GLU A 67 13.79 -7.20 -12.58
CA GLU A 67 14.94 -6.60 -13.27
C GLU A 67 15.23 -5.15 -12.85
N ASN A 68 14.25 -4.48 -12.22
CA ASN A 68 14.30 -3.04 -12.00
C ASN A 68 14.14 -2.62 -10.55
N ILE A 69 13.46 -3.39 -9.69
CA ILE A 69 13.12 -2.95 -8.32
C ILE A 69 14.34 -2.53 -7.51
N SER A 70 15.44 -3.28 -7.57
CA SER A 70 16.68 -3.00 -6.85
C SER A 70 17.25 -1.64 -7.22
N LYS A 71 17.28 -1.31 -8.52
CA LYS A 71 17.74 -0.01 -9.03
C LYS A 71 16.80 1.13 -8.66
N ILE A 72 15.49 0.84 -8.60
CA ILE A 72 14.47 1.82 -8.23
C ILE A 72 14.60 2.19 -6.76
N VAL A 73 14.92 1.25 -5.87
CA VAL A 73 14.96 1.49 -4.42
C VAL A 73 16.36 1.80 -3.88
N ASP A 74 17.42 1.56 -4.65
CA ASP A 74 18.80 1.75 -4.19
C ASP A 74 19.08 3.18 -3.69
N GLY A 75 19.58 3.28 -2.46
CA GLY A 75 19.92 4.55 -1.80
C GLY A 75 18.76 5.51 -1.53
N ARG A 76 17.51 5.07 -1.67
CA ARG A 76 16.31 5.91 -1.51
C ARG A 76 15.73 5.84 -0.10
N ASP A 77 15.16 6.96 0.34
CA ASP A 77 14.41 7.06 1.59
C ASP A 77 12.92 7.31 1.29
N PRO A 78 12.02 6.35 1.53
CA PRO A 78 10.59 6.50 1.25
C PRO A 78 9.91 7.62 2.07
N THR A 79 10.54 8.10 3.14
CA THR A 79 10.03 9.24 3.93
C THR A 79 10.28 10.59 3.25
N LEU A 80 11.21 10.64 2.28
CA LEU A 80 11.43 11.81 1.45
C LEU A 80 10.46 11.81 0.27
N LEU A 81 9.67 12.88 0.16
CA LEU A 81 8.64 13.01 -0.87
C LEU A 81 9.18 12.79 -2.29
N SER A 82 10.36 13.34 -2.59
CA SER A 82 11.00 13.22 -3.91
C SER A 82 11.38 11.78 -4.26
N ASP A 83 11.81 11.01 -3.27
CA ASP A 83 12.23 9.63 -3.45
C ASP A 83 11.00 8.72 -3.60
N LEU A 84 9.97 8.94 -2.80
CA LEU A 84 8.70 8.24 -2.93
C LEU A 84 8.05 8.51 -4.30
N GLU A 85 8.03 9.77 -4.73
CA GLU A 85 7.50 10.17 -6.03
C GLU A 85 8.27 9.49 -7.15
N PHE A 86 9.61 9.50 -7.13
CA PHE A 86 10.40 8.79 -8.11
C PHE A 86 10.11 7.29 -8.11
N MET A 87 10.18 6.64 -6.95
CA MET A 87 10.07 5.16 -6.87
C MET A 87 8.72 4.70 -7.41
N PHE A 88 7.66 5.43 -7.07
CA PHE A 88 6.33 5.14 -7.52
C PHE A 88 6.16 5.42 -9.03
N ASP A 89 6.59 6.59 -9.49
CA ASP A 89 6.46 7.00 -10.91
C ASP A 89 7.20 6.04 -11.83
N GLU A 90 8.45 5.72 -11.52
CA GLU A 90 9.32 4.87 -12.35
C GLU A 90 8.75 3.46 -12.47
N LEU A 91 8.35 2.84 -11.35
CA LEU A 91 7.78 1.50 -11.39
C LEU A 91 6.41 1.49 -12.09
N GLN A 92 5.61 2.53 -11.88
CA GLN A 92 4.31 2.70 -12.54
C GLN A 92 4.47 2.91 -14.06
N MET A 93 5.51 3.62 -14.49
CA MET A 93 5.86 3.83 -15.89
C MET A 93 6.30 2.51 -16.54
N LEU A 94 7.26 1.79 -15.95
CA LEU A 94 7.76 0.51 -16.47
C LEU A 94 6.62 -0.50 -16.65
N PHE A 95 5.73 -0.60 -15.66
CA PHE A 95 4.57 -1.49 -15.74
C PHE A 95 3.58 -1.07 -16.81
N TYR A 96 3.36 0.24 -16.98
CA TYR A 96 2.48 0.78 -18.01
C TYR A 96 3.04 0.52 -19.42
N SER A 97 4.34 0.78 -19.64
CA SER A 97 4.99 0.54 -20.93
C SER A 97 4.99 -0.95 -21.30
N ALA A 98 5.10 -1.85 -20.31
CA ALA A 98 4.97 -3.29 -20.53
C ALA A 98 3.53 -3.73 -20.83
N VAL A 99 2.57 -3.24 -20.05
CA VAL A 99 1.14 -3.55 -20.20
C VAL A 99 0.33 -2.29 -19.89
N PRO A 100 -0.22 -1.61 -20.92
CA PRO A 100 -0.90 -0.33 -20.75
C PRO A 100 -2.19 -0.45 -19.93
N ARG A 101 -2.09 -0.21 -18.63
CA ARG A 101 -3.20 -0.13 -17.68
C ARG A 101 -2.78 0.61 -16.41
N LYS A 102 -3.75 0.90 -15.56
CA LYS A 102 -3.49 1.42 -14.21
C LYS A 102 -2.90 0.31 -13.32
N TRP A 103 -1.75 0.60 -12.71
CA TRP A 103 -1.03 -0.32 -11.82
C TRP A 103 -0.92 0.16 -10.37
N LEU A 104 -1.64 1.23 -10.01
CA LEU A 104 -1.62 1.91 -8.71
C LEU A 104 -1.61 0.96 -7.49
N SER A 105 -2.51 -0.03 -7.47
CA SER A 105 -2.59 -1.02 -6.39
C SER A 105 -1.41 -1.99 -6.36
N ALA A 106 -0.87 -2.37 -7.53
CA ALA A 106 0.26 -3.28 -7.63
C ALA A 106 1.57 -2.58 -7.25
N VAL A 107 1.82 -1.39 -7.79
CA VAL A 107 3.02 -0.60 -7.53
C VAL A 107 3.17 -0.30 -6.04
N SER A 108 2.11 0.19 -5.38
CA SER A 108 2.14 0.47 -3.94
C SER A 108 2.45 -0.78 -3.09
N LYS A 109 1.86 -1.94 -3.40
CA LYS A 109 2.13 -3.19 -2.66
C LYS A 109 3.53 -3.74 -2.91
N LEU A 110 4.04 -3.63 -4.14
CA LEU A 110 5.38 -4.08 -4.49
C LEU A 110 6.46 -3.19 -3.86
N LEU A 111 6.26 -1.88 -3.81
CA LEU A 111 7.14 -0.96 -3.08
C LEU A 111 7.07 -1.18 -1.56
N TRP A 112 5.90 -1.51 -1.03
CA TRP A 112 5.75 -1.84 0.39
C TRP A 112 6.61 -3.03 0.82
N CYS A 113 6.84 -4.00 -0.07
CA CYS A 113 7.72 -5.12 0.23
C CYS A 113 9.16 -4.68 0.54
N SER A 114 9.63 -3.60 -0.08
CA SER A 114 10.96 -3.03 0.17
C SER A 114 11.01 -2.12 1.40
N PHE A 115 9.88 -1.49 1.74
CA PHE A 115 9.80 -0.48 2.82
C PHE A 115 8.50 -0.62 3.64
N PRO A 116 8.37 -1.71 4.43
CA PRO A 116 7.08 -2.08 5.00
C PRO A 116 6.60 -1.19 6.14
N ASN A 117 7.47 -0.34 6.67
CA ASN A 117 7.14 0.64 7.72
C ASN A 117 6.67 1.99 7.15
N ASP A 118 7.05 2.30 5.91
CA ASP A 118 7.00 3.66 5.37
C ASP A 118 6.09 3.77 4.16
N ILE A 119 5.91 2.72 3.38
CA ILE A 119 5.06 2.76 2.19
C ILE A 119 3.63 2.40 2.54
N VAL A 120 2.68 3.25 2.11
CA VAL A 120 1.25 2.99 2.27
C VAL A 120 0.75 2.11 1.13
N ILE A 121 -0.04 1.08 1.43
CA ILE A 121 -0.67 0.28 0.38
C ILE A 121 -1.91 1.01 -0.14
N TYR A 122 -1.99 1.24 -1.45
CA TYR A 122 -3.22 1.73 -2.04
C TYR A 122 -4.29 0.63 -2.06
N ASP A 123 -5.49 0.99 -1.61
CA ASP A 123 -6.71 0.20 -1.75
C ASP A 123 -7.94 1.10 -1.96
N SER A 124 -8.84 0.69 -2.84
CA SER A 124 -10.06 1.46 -3.14
C SER A 124 -11.03 1.59 -1.96
N PHE A 125 -11.01 0.67 -0.99
CA PHE A 125 -11.82 0.79 0.23
C PHE A 125 -11.21 1.82 1.19
N VAL A 126 -9.89 1.88 1.29
CA VAL A 126 -9.20 2.92 2.05
C VAL A 126 -9.46 4.29 1.41
N GLU A 127 -9.37 4.40 0.08
CA GLU A 127 -9.72 5.63 -0.65
C GLU A 127 -11.14 6.11 -0.30
N ARG A 128 -12.13 5.22 -0.33
CA ARG A 128 -13.52 5.55 0.05
C ARG A 128 -13.62 6.03 1.50
N THR A 129 -12.92 5.35 2.41
CA THR A 129 -12.88 5.76 3.82
C THR A 129 -12.28 7.15 3.96
N LEU A 130 -11.17 7.45 3.28
CA LEU A 130 -10.53 8.76 3.31
C LEU A 130 -11.45 9.86 2.77
N VAL A 131 -12.19 9.60 1.68
CA VAL A 131 -13.19 10.55 1.15
C VAL A 131 -14.23 10.94 2.22
N VAL A 132 -14.66 9.98 3.03
CA VAL A 132 -15.67 10.20 4.10
C VAL A 132 -15.06 10.81 5.35
N LEU A 133 -13.88 10.35 5.77
CA LEU A 133 -13.24 10.79 7.01
C LEU A 133 -12.61 12.18 6.88
N GLN A 134 -12.06 12.53 5.72
CA GLN A 134 -11.37 13.81 5.53
C GLN A 134 -12.20 15.05 5.92
N PRO A 135 -13.49 15.20 5.55
CA PRO A 135 -14.29 16.32 6.05
C PRO A 135 -14.65 16.23 7.54
N LEU A 136 -14.55 15.04 8.16
CA LEU A 136 -14.97 14.80 9.55
C LEU A 136 -13.81 14.89 10.56
N LEU A 137 -12.57 14.77 10.12
CA LEU A 137 -11.36 14.87 10.92
C LEU A 137 -10.72 16.24 10.69
N PRO A 138 -10.79 17.18 11.66
CA PRO A 138 -10.25 18.54 11.51
C PRO A 138 -8.81 18.57 11.01
N GLU A 139 -7.99 17.62 11.44
CA GLU A 139 -6.58 17.49 11.09
C GLU A 139 -6.37 17.22 9.60
N LEU A 140 -7.33 16.57 8.93
CA LEU A 140 -7.25 16.26 7.50
C LEU A 140 -7.89 17.32 6.60
N GLN A 141 -8.55 18.34 7.17
CA GLN A 141 -9.29 19.35 6.40
C GLN A 141 -8.37 20.31 5.64
N GLU A 142 -7.17 20.56 6.19
CA GLU A 142 -6.15 21.42 5.57
C GLU A 142 -5.40 20.72 4.42
N HIS A 143 -5.55 19.40 4.31
CA HIS A 143 -4.95 18.63 3.22
C HIS A 143 -5.77 18.74 1.94
N ARG A 144 -5.08 18.62 0.79
CA ARG A 144 -5.74 18.49 -0.51
C ARG A 144 -6.71 17.30 -0.48
N ARG A 145 -7.91 17.51 -1.04
CA ARG A 145 -8.90 16.43 -1.19
C ARG A 145 -8.28 15.22 -1.87
N VAL A 146 -8.49 14.01 -1.31
CA VAL A 146 -7.94 12.75 -1.87
C VAL A 146 -8.28 12.61 -3.36
N GLY A 147 -9.50 12.98 -3.74
CA GLY A 147 -9.95 12.97 -5.13
C GLY A 147 -10.13 11.55 -5.66
N VAL A 148 -9.99 11.38 -6.96
CA VAL A 148 -10.04 10.08 -7.65
C VAL A 148 -8.87 10.01 -8.61
N SER A 149 -8.17 8.89 -8.61
CA SER A 149 -7.05 8.66 -9.52
C SER A 149 -7.53 8.42 -10.95
N VAL A 150 -6.87 9.05 -11.92
CA VAL A 150 -7.18 8.92 -13.35
C VAL A 150 -6.95 7.51 -13.88
N SER A 151 -7.63 7.17 -14.98
CA SER A 151 -7.28 5.99 -15.79
C SER A 151 -6.29 6.44 -16.86
N PRO A 152 -5.09 5.83 -16.97
CA PRO A 152 -4.08 6.28 -17.91
C PRO A 152 -4.50 5.96 -19.34
N LYS A 153 -4.37 6.94 -20.22
CA LYS A 153 -4.53 6.83 -21.68
C LYS A 153 -3.19 6.96 -22.39
N THR A 154 -2.27 7.72 -21.80
CA THR A 154 -0.90 7.90 -22.30
C THR A 154 0.10 7.86 -21.14
N GLU A 155 1.38 7.75 -21.45
CA GLU A 155 2.46 7.78 -20.45
C GLU A 155 2.49 9.12 -19.68
N GLN A 156 2.03 10.22 -20.28
CA GLN A 156 1.94 11.51 -19.59
C GLN A 156 0.95 11.49 -18.41
N ASP A 157 -0.04 10.59 -18.43
CA ASP A 157 -1.02 10.45 -17.34
C ASP A 157 -0.42 9.78 -16.09
N ILE A 158 0.75 9.14 -16.20
CA ILE A 158 1.42 8.47 -15.07
C ILE A 158 1.72 9.47 -13.95
N SER A 159 2.25 10.65 -14.29
CA SER A 159 2.52 11.74 -13.33
C SER A 159 1.30 12.12 -12.48
N SER A 160 0.09 12.06 -13.08
CA SER A 160 -1.16 12.36 -12.37
C SER A 160 -1.59 11.22 -11.45
N ILE A 161 -1.29 9.98 -11.80
CA ILE A 161 -1.49 8.81 -10.92
C ILE A 161 -0.52 8.86 -9.75
N THR A 162 0.76 9.18 -10.01
CA THR A 162 1.78 9.38 -8.99
C THR A 162 1.37 10.49 -8.03
N SER A 163 1.02 11.67 -8.55
CA SER A 163 0.53 12.80 -7.74
C SER A 163 -0.67 12.43 -6.86
N PHE A 164 -1.59 11.62 -7.37
CA PHE A 164 -2.69 11.10 -6.57
C PHE A 164 -2.20 10.18 -5.45
N TYR A 165 -1.32 9.23 -5.77
CA TYR A 165 -0.81 8.27 -4.80
C TYR A 165 -0.08 8.98 -3.66
N ILE A 166 0.76 9.96 -3.98
CA ILE A 166 1.46 10.78 -3.00
C ILE A 166 0.49 11.50 -2.05
N ASN A 167 -0.58 12.09 -2.59
CA ASN A 167 -1.61 12.71 -1.75
C ASN A 167 -2.40 11.70 -0.91
N TYR A 168 -2.69 10.52 -1.45
CA TYR A 168 -3.32 9.43 -0.70
C TYR A 168 -2.41 8.95 0.44
N SER A 169 -1.13 8.74 0.17
CA SER A 169 -0.12 8.29 1.13
C SER A 169 0.03 9.30 2.26
N SER A 170 0.11 10.61 1.94
CA SER A 170 0.26 11.65 2.96
C SER A 170 -0.92 11.71 3.92
N LEU A 171 -2.16 11.53 3.44
CA LEU A 171 -3.35 11.46 4.30
C LEU A 171 -3.30 10.26 5.25
N VAL A 172 -2.85 9.10 4.79
CA VAL A 172 -2.73 7.92 5.65
C VAL A 172 -1.59 8.09 6.67
N HIS A 173 -0.46 8.67 6.27
CA HIS A 173 0.62 8.99 7.21
C HIS A 173 0.17 9.98 8.28
N GLU A 174 -0.60 11.01 7.92
CA GLU A 174 -1.14 11.97 8.88
C GLU A 174 -2.01 11.24 9.92
N ILE A 175 -2.91 10.37 9.47
CA ILE A 175 -3.72 9.52 10.35
C ILE A 175 -2.82 8.64 11.24
N SER A 176 -1.79 8.03 10.67
CA SER A 176 -0.86 7.19 11.43
C SER A 176 -0.10 7.96 12.49
N ALA A 177 0.34 9.18 12.19
CA ALA A 177 1.03 10.06 13.14
C ALA A 177 0.12 10.44 14.31
N LEU A 178 -1.13 10.83 14.02
CA LEU A 178 -2.15 11.18 15.02
C LEU A 178 -2.46 10.01 15.97
N HIS A 179 -2.36 8.78 15.50
CA HIS A 179 -2.66 7.58 16.28
C HIS A 179 -1.41 6.86 16.83
N SER A 180 -0.22 7.41 16.67
CA SER A 180 1.04 6.75 17.08
C SER A 180 1.09 6.36 18.56
N GLU A 181 0.80 7.30 19.47
CA GLU A 181 0.74 7.02 20.92
C GLU A 181 -0.34 6.00 21.27
N GLN A 182 -1.49 6.05 20.57
CA GLN A 182 -2.58 5.09 20.77
C GLN A 182 -2.13 3.67 20.35
N LEU A 183 -1.49 3.54 19.19
CA LEU A 183 -0.99 2.25 18.69
C LEU A 183 0.08 1.69 19.63
N GLN A 184 0.97 2.53 20.16
CA GLN A 184 1.95 2.11 21.16
C GLN A 184 1.27 1.58 22.43
N ALA A 185 0.31 2.32 22.99
CA ALA A 185 -0.42 1.90 24.19
C ALA A 185 -1.20 0.59 23.97
N LEU A 186 -1.80 0.41 22.79
CA LEU A 186 -2.48 -0.83 22.42
C LEU A 186 -1.50 -2.00 22.26
N ARG A 187 -0.34 -1.76 21.66
CA ARG A 187 0.73 -2.76 21.51
C ARG A 187 1.17 -3.29 22.87
N GLU A 188 1.44 -2.38 23.81
CA GLU A 188 1.82 -2.72 25.18
C GLU A 188 0.69 -3.48 25.91
N LYS A 189 -0.55 -2.98 25.81
CA LYS A 189 -1.72 -3.57 26.46
C LYS A 189 -1.97 -5.02 26.04
N TYR A 190 -1.82 -5.33 24.75
CA TYR A 190 -2.09 -6.66 24.20
C TYR A 190 -0.85 -7.52 24.00
N SER A 191 0.34 -7.01 24.37
CA SER A 191 1.63 -7.70 24.10
C SER A 191 1.76 -8.08 22.62
N GLU A 192 1.37 -7.17 21.74
CA GLU A 192 1.36 -7.36 20.29
C GLU A 192 2.76 -7.15 19.70
N HIS A 193 3.12 -7.97 18.71
CA HIS A 193 4.45 -8.01 18.08
C HIS A 193 4.42 -7.63 16.59
N TYR A 194 3.25 -7.40 16.00
CA TYR A 194 3.17 -6.94 14.60
C TYR A 194 3.87 -5.57 14.45
N PRO A 195 4.89 -5.46 13.58
CA PRO A 195 5.82 -4.33 13.63
C PRO A 195 5.42 -3.12 12.79
N HIS A 196 4.44 -3.25 11.88
CA HIS A 196 4.17 -2.25 10.85
C HIS A 196 2.92 -1.41 11.17
N ASP A 197 3.08 -0.32 11.91
CA ASP A 197 1.95 0.53 12.34
C ASP A 197 1.14 1.10 11.18
N ILE A 198 1.81 1.54 10.12
CA ILE A 198 1.13 2.04 8.92
C ILE A 198 0.15 1.01 8.35
N ARG A 199 0.48 -0.29 8.45
CA ARG A 199 -0.39 -1.37 7.98
C ARG A 199 -1.61 -1.62 8.88
N ILE A 200 -1.48 -1.36 10.18
CA ILE A 200 -2.61 -1.40 11.11
C ILE A 200 -3.61 -0.31 10.72
N ILE A 201 -3.12 0.90 10.44
CA ILE A 201 -3.95 2.02 9.97
C ILE A 201 -4.61 1.71 8.63
N ASP A 202 -3.85 1.26 7.63
CA ASP A 202 -4.40 0.85 6.33
C ASP A 202 -5.53 -0.16 6.47
N LYS A 203 -5.37 -1.16 7.36
CA LYS A 203 -6.39 -2.18 7.57
C LYS A 203 -7.60 -1.65 8.33
N ALA A 204 -7.40 -0.80 9.33
CA ALA A 204 -8.50 -0.13 10.01
C ALA A 204 -9.36 0.67 9.01
N LEU A 205 -8.71 1.48 8.16
CA LEU A 205 -9.38 2.26 7.12
C LEU A 205 -10.06 1.36 6.09
N TRP A 206 -9.43 0.27 5.70
CA TRP A 206 -10.00 -0.72 4.78
C TRP A 206 -11.25 -1.38 5.37
N MET A 207 -11.24 -1.76 6.65
CA MET A 207 -12.40 -2.37 7.33
C MET A 207 -13.59 -1.41 7.40
N ILE A 208 -13.33 -0.12 7.64
CA ILE A 208 -14.38 0.91 7.60
C ILE A 208 -14.98 1.01 6.19
N GLY A 209 -14.13 0.91 5.15
CA GLY A 209 -14.53 1.03 3.75
C GLY A 209 -15.19 -0.22 3.17
N SER A 210 -15.07 -1.37 3.84
CA SER A 210 -15.57 -2.69 3.40
C SER A 210 -16.67 -3.27 4.33
N PRO A 211 -17.71 -2.51 4.72
CA PRO A 211 -18.63 -2.88 5.81
C PRO A 211 -19.42 -4.19 5.58
N ASN A 212 -19.45 -4.71 4.36
CA ASN A 212 -20.20 -5.92 3.99
C ASN A 212 -19.34 -7.20 3.98
N GLN A 213 -18.04 -7.13 4.25
CA GLN A 213 -17.21 -8.32 4.36
C GLN A 213 -17.30 -8.88 5.79
N SER A 214 -17.67 -10.15 5.92
CA SER A 214 -17.62 -10.87 7.19
C SER A 214 -16.16 -11.13 7.54
N TYR A 215 -15.69 -10.54 8.63
CA TYR A 215 -14.29 -10.65 9.07
C TYR A 215 -14.07 -11.88 9.95
N HIS A 216 -14.59 -13.04 9.53
CA HIS A 216 -14.36 -14.29 10.23
C HIS A 216 -13.06 -14.91 9.72
N ILE A 217 -12.09 -15.07 10.63
CA ILE A 217 -10.91 -15.93 10.45
C ILE A 217 -11.35 -17.39 10.54
#